data_AF-A0A0P0VPQ6-F1
#
_entry.id   AF-A0A0P0VPQ6-F1
#
_cell.length_a   1.000
_cell.length_b   1.000
_cell.length_c   1.000
_cell.angle_alpha   90.00
_cell.angle_beta   90.00
_cell.angle_gamma   90.00
#
_symmetry.space_group_name_H-M   'P 1'
#
loop_
_entity.id
_entity.type
_entity.pdbx_description
1 polymer ?
#
loop_
_entity_poly.entity_id
_entity_poly.type
_entity_poly.pdbx_seq_one_letter_code
_entity_poly.pdbx_strand_id
1 'polypeptide(L)'
;MASFRLMIAAVSLSLVQLSMGSRRLMELYIPPASDQLTYHHGSVLSGDIPVSILWYGKFTPTQMSIIADFVVSLTGAPNAATPSVGQWWGTIEQLYLSNAATNSQTSTRVLLDEQVSDEQCSLGKSLTLAQIDQLAARVGTKRGGVALVFTDEDVTVEGFCSSRCGKHGSDASAGTTHIWVGNSAKQCPGQCAWPFAQPVYGPQGTPLVAPNNDVGADGMVMILASMVAGTVTNPYGDGFYQGPQDAPLEACSACPGVYGSGAYPGNAGKLLVDATTGASYNANGANRRKYNPATSSCDTLV
;
A
#
# COMPACT_ATOMS: atom_id res chain seq x y z
N MET A 1 34.12 -39.38 20.14
CA MET A 1 34.03 -37.98 19.65
C MET A 1 33.74 -37.86 18.15
N ALA A 2 34.27 -38.74 17.29
CA ALA A 2 34.04 -38.69 15.83
C ALA A 2 32.56 -38.90 15.43
N SER A 3 31.86 -39.87 16.02
CA SER A 3 30.45 -40.17 15.67
C SER A 3 29.47 -39.04 16.03
N PHE A 4 29.76 -38.27 17.08
CA PHE A 4 28.92 -37.15 17.50
C PHE A 4 29.05 -35.96 16.53
N ARG A 5 30.26 -35.71 16.02
CA ARG A 5 30.50 -34.68 14.98
C ARG A 5 29.87 -35.07 13.63
N LEU A 6 29.84 -36.37 13.30
CA LEU A 6 29.21 -36.87 12.08
C LEU A 6 27.67 -36.71 12.11
N MET A 7 27.04 -36.98 13.26
CA MET A 7 25.60 -36.75 13.45
C MET A 7 25.24 -35.27 13.34
N ILE A 8 26.00 -34.37 13.96
CA ILE A 8 25.76 -32.92 13.88
C ILE A 8 25.89 -32.43 12.43
N ALA A 9 26.89 -32.90 11.69
CA ALA A 9 27.06 -32.56 10.27
C ALA A 9 25.88 -33.05 9.43
N ALA A 10 25.40 -34.29 9.64
CA ALA A 10 24.26 -34.83 8.93
C ALA A 10 22.97 -34.03 9.21
N VAL A 11 22.68 -33.71 10.48
CA VAL A 11 21.50 -32.91 10.86
C VAL A 11 21.58 -31.50 10.27
N SER A 12 22.77 -30.88 10.28
CA SER A 12 23.00 -29.58 9.66
C SER A 12 22.72 -29.60 8.15
N LEU A 13 23.21 -30.62 7.44
CA LEU A 13 22.95 -30.79 6.01
C LEU A 13 21.46 -31.03 5.71
N SER A 14 20.76 -31.81 6.54
CA SER A 14 19.33 -32.06 6.38
C SER A 14 18.49 -30.79 6.55
N LEU A 15 18.83 -29.95 7.52
CA LEU A 15 18.15 -28.66 7.76
C LEU A 15 18.42 -27.63 6.64
N VAL A 16 19.64 -27.63 6.08
CA VAL A 16 19.96 -26.81 4.90
C VAL A 16 19.19 -27.29 3.67
N GLN A 17 19.04 -28.60 3.47
CA GLN A 17 18.25 -29.15 2.37
C GLN A 17 16.75 -28.86 2.51
N LEU A 18 16.18 -28.93 3.71
CA LEU A 18 14.78 -28.57 3.97
C LEU A 18 14.51 -27.08 3.71
N SER A 19 15.40 -26.19 4.19
CA SER A 19 15.27 -24.74 3.98
C SER A 19 15.48 -24.32 2.52
N MET A 20 16.35 -24.99 1.77
CA MET A 20 16.51 -24.76 0.32
C MET A 20 15.36 -25.38 -0.49
N GLY A 21 14.81 -26.52 -0.07
CA GLY A 21 13.70 -27.20 -0.73
C GLY A 21 12.38 -26.40 -0.68
N SER A 22 12.05 -25.82 0.47
CA SER A 22 10.87 -24.94 0.59
C SER A 22 11.00 -23.65 -0.24
N ARG A 23 12.22 -23.11 -0.40
CA ARG A 23 12.48 -21.92 -1.24
C ARG A 23 12.22 -22.18 -2.72
N ARG A 24 12.66 -23.33 -3.24
CA ARG A 24 12.42 -23.69 -4.66
C ARG A 24 10.96 -24.02 -4.96
N LEU A 25 10.20 -24.53 -4.00
CA LEU A 25 8.79 -24.88 -4.21
C LEU A 25 7.89 -23.65 -4.41
N MET A 26 8.18 -22.52 -3.74
CA MET A 26 7.45 -21.26 -3.99
C MET A 26 7.87 -20.58 -5.28
N GLU A 27 9.15 -20.68 -5.67
CA GLU A 27 9.69 -20.14 -6.93
C GLU A 27 9.14 -20.87 -8.18
N LEU A 28 8.71 -22.13 -8.01
CA LEU A 28 8.07 -22.95 -9.05
C LEU A 28 6.53 -22.95 -8.97
N TYR A 29 5.94 -22.24 -8.01
CA TYR A 29 4.49 -22.16 -7.89
C TYR A 29 3.93 -21.28 -9.00
N ILE A 30 3.34 -21.92 -10.02
CA ILE A 30 2.50 -21.24 -11.01
C ILE A 30 1.08 -21.25 -10.43
N PRO A 31 0.55 -20.09 -9.99
CA PRO A 31 -0.81 -20.02 -9.47
C PRO A 31 -1.80 -20.53 -10.52
N PRO A 32 -2.81 -21.35 -10.14
CA PRO A 32 -3.91 -21.68 -11.04
C PRO A 32 -4.59 -20.39 -11.54
N ALA A 33 -5.25 -20.42 -12.69
CA ALA A 33 -5.87 -19.21 -13.26
C ALA A 33 -6.92 -18.56 -12.33
N SER A 34 -7.49 -19.31 -11.38
CA SER A 34 -8.34 -18.82 -10.30
C SER A 34 -7.64 -17.92 -9.28
N ASP A 35 -6.30 -17.93 -9.29
CA ASP A 35 -5.43 -17.21 -8.36
C ASP A 35 -4.79 -15.97 -9.02
N GLN A 36 -5.22 -15.64 -10.24
CA GLN A 36 -4.80 -14.45 -10.96
C GLN A 36 -5.90 -13.38 -10.87
N LEU A 37 -5.50 -12.12 -10.74
CA LEU A 37 -6.41 -10.99 -10.81
C LEU A 37 -7.03 -10.94 -12.22
N THR A 38 -8.34 -11.16 -12.34
CA THR A 38 -9.04 -11.13 -13.62
C THR A 38 -9.83 -9.85 -13.81
N TYR A 39 -9.92 -9.36 -15.04
CA TYR A 39 -10.79 -8.26 -15.39
C TYR A 39 -12.22 -8.76 -15.63
N HIS A 40 -13.19 -8.20 -14.92
CA HIS A 40 -14.61 -8.58 -15.00
C HIS A 40 -15.42 -7.61 -15.86
N HIS A 41 -14.75 -6.87 -16.75
CA HIS A 41 -15.36 -5.94 -17.71
C HIS A 41 -16.14 -4.77 -17.10
N GLY A 42 -15.96 -4.50 -15.80
CA GLY A 42 -16.50 -3.31 -15.15
C GLY A 42 -15.57 -2.12 -15.25
N SER A 43 -15.77 -1.16 -14.36
CA SER A 43 -15.13 0.15 -14.48
C SER A 43 -13.69 0.16 -13.96
N VAL A 44 -12.87 1.05 -14.50
CA VAL A 44 -11.56 1.45 -13.96
C VAL A 44 -11.46 2.97 -13.95
N LEU A 45 -10.67 3.54 -13.03
CA LEU A 45 -10.35 4.97 -13.08
C LEU A 45 -9.23 5.21 -14.10
N SER A 46 -9.42 6.18 -14.99
CA SER A 46 -8.46 6.52 -16.03
C SER A 46 -8.57 7.98 -16.44
N GLY A 47 -7.58 8.47 -17.20
CA GLY A 47 -7.50 9.89 -17.57
C GLY A 47 -7.01 10.75 -16.40
N ASP A 48 -7.56 11.94 -16.23
CA ASP A 48 -7.24 12.80 -15.10
C ASP A 48 -8.05 12.40 -13.87
N ILE A 49 -7.38 11.90 -12.84
CA ILE A 49 -7.98 11.49 -11.57
C ILE A 49 -7.70 12.61 -10.54
N PRO A 50 -8.69 13.47 -10.24
CA PRO A 50 -8.55 14.46 -9.18
C PRO A 50 -8.57 13.77 -7.81
N VAL A 51 -7.62 14.14 -6.94
CA VAL A 51 -7.46 13.60 -5.60
C VAL A 51 -7.56 14.73 -4.59
N SER A 52 -8.59 14.71 -3.76
CA SER A 52 -8.76 15.68 -2.67
C SER A 52 -8.48 14.99 -1.32
N ILE A 53 -7.89 15.71 -0.36
CA ILE A 53 -7.49 15.14 0.93
C ILE A 53 -8.22 15.80 2.09
N LEU A 54 -8.68 14.98 3.03
CA LEU A 54 -9.13 15.38 4.35
C LEU A 54 -8.21 14.83 5.43
N TRP A 55 -7.60 15.74 6.19
CA TRP A 55 -6.81 15.44 7.38
C TRP A 55 -7.70 15.50 8.63
N TYR A 56 -8.09 14.36 9.17
CA TYR A 56 -8.98 14.27 10.33
C TYR A 56 -8.18 14.03 11.62
N GLY A 57 -8.04 15.07 12.44
CA GLY A 57 -7.18 15.09 13.63
C GLY A 57 -5.90 15.92 13.43
N LYS A 58 -4.90 15.72 14.31
CA LYS A 58 -3.75 16.63 14.44
C LYS A 58 -2.51 16.12 13.72
N PHE A 59 -2.56 16.17 12.39
CA PHE A 59 -1.37 15.88 11.58
C PHE A 59 -0.35 17.01 11.65
N THR A 60 0.93 16.65 11.77
CA THR A 60 2.00 17.65 11.63
C THR A 60 2.17 18.04 10.15
N PRO A 61 2.68 19.26 9.85
CA PRO A 61 3.01 19.64 8.48
C PRO A 61 3.97 18.66 7.79
N THR A 62 4.88 18.05 8.55
CA THR A 62 5.80 17.03 8.04
C THR A 62 5.05 15.78 7.57
N GLN A 63 4.14 15.24 8.40
CA GLN A 63 3.32 14.09 8.03
C GLN A 63 2.46 14.37 6.79
N MET A 64 1.77 15.52 6.76
CA MET A 64 0.97 15.94 5.60
C MET A 64 1.83 16.01 4.34
N SER A 65 3.02 16.60 4.41
CA SER A 65 3.92 16.72 3.25
C SER A 65 4.43 15.37 2.75
N ILE A 66 4.75 14.42 3.64
CA ILE A 66 5.20 13.07 3.25
C ILE A 66 4.13 12.38 2.38
N ILE A 67 2.88 12.45 2.82
CA ILE A 67 1.77 11.76 2.16
C ILE A 67 1.36 12.48 0.88
N ALA A 68 1.25 13.82 0.91
CA ALA A 68 0.95 14.62 -0.28
C ALA A 68 2.04 14.47 -1.36
N ASP A 69 3.31 14.44 -0.95
CA ASP A 69 4.43 14.21 -1.87
C ASP A 69 4.35 12.81 -2.50
N PHE A 70 3.91 11.79 -1.77
CA PHE A 70 3.67 10.45 -2.35
C PHE A 70 2.60 10.51 -3.44
N VAL A 71 1.45 11.16 -3.20
CA VAL A 71 0.39 11.34 -4.20
C VAL A 71 0.92 12.04 -5.45
N VAL A 72 1.67 13.13 -5.27
CA VAL A 72 2.31 13.85 -6.38
C VAL A 72 3.33 12.96 -7.11
N SER A 73 4.01 12.06 -6.40
CA SER A 73 5.04 11.18 -6.97
C SER A 73 4.49 10.13 -7.93
N LEU A 74 3.19 9.83 -7.88
CA LEU A 74 2.54 8.84 -8.77
C LEU A 74 2.70 9.22 -10.24
N THR A 75 2.51 10.51 -10.57
CA THR A 75 2.57 10.97 -11.98
C THR A 75 3.28 12.31 -12.17
N GLY A 76 3.60 13.03 -11.09
CA GLY A 76 4.12 14.40 -11.10
C GLY A 76 5.63 14.54 -10.85
N ALA A 77 6.38 13.43 -10.77
CA ALA A 77 7.82 13.45 -10.45
C ALA A 77 8.70 12.80 -11.55
N PRO A 78 8.72 13.33 -12.79
CA PRO A 78 9.42 12.70 -13.91
C PRO A 78 10.95 12.63 -13.74
N ASN A 79 11.52 13.48 -12.88
CA ASN A 79 12.96 13.54 -12.61
C ASN A 79 13.38 12.77 -11.35
N ALA A 80 12.48 11.99 -10.74
CA ALA A 80 12.83 11.17 -9.59
C ALA A 80 13.85 10.08 -9.98
N ALA A 81 14.81 9.81 -9.10
CA ALA A 81 15.78 8.75 -9.30
C ALA A 81 15.08 7.38 -9.38
N THR A 82 15.65 6.46 -10.15
CA THR A 82 15.11 5.11 -10.28
C THR A 82 15.67 4.18 -9.19
N PRO A 83 14.89 3.19 -8.71
CA PRO A 83 13.45 2.99 -8.97
C PRO A 83 12.60 4.12 -8.39
N SER A 84 11.48 4.47 -9.04
CA SER A 84 10.61 5.58 -8.61
C SER A 84 9.15 5.18 -8.39
N VAL A 85 8.43 5.97 -7.59
CA VAL A 85 6.98 5.81 -7.38
C VAL A 85 6.22 5.95 -8.70
N GLY A 86 6.68 6.81 -9.60
CA GLY A 86 6.10 6.93 -10.94
C GLY A 86 6.31 5.70 -11.81
N GLN A 87 7.46 5.01 -11.69
CA GLN A 87 7.68 3.74 -12.37
C GLN A 87 6.76 2.65 -11.82
N TRP A 88 6.59 2.60 -10.50
CA TRP A 88 5.63 1.70 -9.86
C TRP A 88 4.19 1.94 -10.34
N TRP A 89 3.76 3.21 -10.37
CA TRP A 89 2.46 3.59 -10.91
C TRP A 89 2.31 3.18 -12.38
N GLY A 90 3.34 3.39 -13.20
CA GLY A 90 3.37 2.98 -14.60
C GLY A 90 3.13 1.47 -14.80
N THR A 91 3.57 0.62 -13.86
CA THR A 91 3.25 -0.81 -13.88
C THR A 91 1.76 -1.07 -13.69
N ILE A 92 1.09 -0.38 -12.76
CA ILE A 92 -0.36 -0.49 -12.55
C ILE A 92 -1.10 -0.03 -13.81
N GLU A 93 -0.69 1.11 -14.35
CA GLU A 93 -1.28 1.67 -15.57
C GLU A 93 -1.19 0.70 -16.75
N GLN A 94 0.00 0.15 -17.00
CA GLN A 94 0.25 -0.76 -18.11
C GLN A 94 -0.47 -2.11 -17.96
N LEU A 95 -0.51 -2.66 -16.75
CA LEU A 95 -1.09 -3.99 -16.51
C LEU A 95 -2.62 -3.97 -16.47
N TYR A 96 -3.22 -2.92 -15.90
CA TYR A 96 -4.64 -2.92 -15.57
C TYR A 96 -5.44 -1.82 -16.28
N LEU A 97 -4.91 -0.61 -16.41
CA LEU A 97 -5.71 0.54 -16.83
C LEU A 97 -5.74 0.71 -18.35
N SER A 98 -4.61 0.58 -19.05
CA SER A 98 -4.49 0.94 -20.47
C SER A 98 -5.38 0.12 -21.40
N ASN A 99 -5.65 -1.15 -21.05
CA ASN A 99 -6.47 -2.05 -21.86
C ASN A 99 -7.95 -2.07 -21.43
N ALA A 100 -8.24 -1.67 -20.19
CA ALA A 100 -9.60 -1.64 -19.63
C ALA A 100 -10.29 -0.29 -19.82
N ALA A 101 -9.52 0.80 -19.94
CA ALA A 101 -10.06 2.13 -20.15
C ALA A 101 -10.67 2.26 -21.56
N THR A 102 -11.99 2.18 -21.64
CA THR A 102 -12.73 2.48 -22.88
C THR A 102 -12.50 3.94 -23.25
N ASN A 103 -11.67 4.20 -24.26
CA ASN A 103 -11.40 5.51 -24.89
C ASN A 103 -10.26 6.39 -24.33
N SER A 104 -9.35 5.88 -23.48
CA SER A 104 -8.21 6.70 -23.04
C SER A 104 -7.01 6.55 -23.99
N GLN A 105 -6.81 7.51 -24.89
CA GLN A 105 -5.56 7.65 -25.68
C GLN A 105 -4.43 8.31 -24.88
N THR A 106 -4.71 8.73 -23.64
CA THR A 106 -3.83 9.49 -22.78
C THR A 106 -3.47 8.70 -21.53
N SER A 107 -2.24 8.86 -21.06
CA SER A 107 -1.82 8.28 -19.79
C SER A 107 -2.66 8.78 -18.63
N THR A 108 -2.94 7.90 -17.66
CA THR A 108 -3.70 8.22 -16.45
C THR A 108 -2.85 9.09 -15.53
N ARG A 109 -3.35 10.28 -15.20
CA ARG A 109 -2.67 11.28 -14.36
C ARG A 109 -3.38 11.43 -13.03
N VAL A 110 -2.62 11.36 -11.95
CA VAL A 110 -3.12 11.63 -10.60
C VAL A 110 -2.84 13.09 -10.26
N LEU A 111 -3.90 13.85 -9.99
CA LEU A 111 -3.83 15.28 -9.78
C LEU A 111 -4.27 15.62 -8.36
N LEU A 112 -3.32 16.02 -7.51
CA LEU A 112 -3.63 16.52 -6.19
C LEU A 112 -4.40 17.84 -6.32
N ASP A 113 -5.61 17.87 -5.76
CA ASP A 113 -6.54 18.99 -5.78
C ASP A 113 -6.60 19.62 -4.37
N GLU A 114 -7.79 19.80 -3.81
CA GLU A 114 -7.98 20.45 -2.52
C GLU A 114 -7.50 19.59 -1.33
N GLN A 115 -6.94 20.25 -0.32
CA GLN A 115 -6.63 19.64 0.97
C GLN A 115 -7.33 20.43 2.08
N VAL A 116 -8.08 19.74 2.92
CA VAL A 116 -8.82 20.30 4.04
C VAL A 116 -8.44 19.60 5.34
N SER A 117 -8.51 20.33 6.46
CA SER A 117 -8.19 19.80 7.78
C SER A 117 -9.38 19.93 8.72
N ASP A 118 -9.64 18.87 9.47
CA ASP A 118 -10.59 18.81 10.59
C ASP A 118 -9.83 18.42 11.86
N GLU A 119 -9.04 19.37 12.38
CA GLU A 119 -8.19 19.15 13.55
C GLU A 119 -8.99 18.89 14.83
N GLN A 120 -10.23 19.38 14.89
CA GLN A 120 -11.10 19.25 16.05
C GLN A 120 -11.83 17.90 16.10
N CYS A 121 -11.67 17.07 15.06
CA CYS A 121 -12.36 15.81 14.91
C CYS A 121 -13.89 16.02 15.04
N SER A 122 -14.51 16.69 14.06
CA SER A 122 -15.92 17.13 14.14
C SER A 122 -16.96 16.04 14.41
N LEU A 123 -16.63 14.77 14.16
CA LEU A 123 -17.46 13.58 14.45
C LEU A 123 -16.98 12.79 15.68
N GLY A 124 -16.03 13.32 16.45
CA GLY A 124 -15.37 12.65 17.56
C GLY A 124 -14.15 11.81 17.14
N LYS A 125 -13.47 11.21 18.13
CA LYS A 125 -12.26 10.37 17.91
C LYS A 125 -12.54 8.87 17.81
N SER A 126 -13.81 8.48 17.73
CA SER A 126 -14.24 7.09 17.53
C SER A 126 -15.24 7.08 16.39
N LEU A 127 -14.83 6.55 15.24
CA LEU A 127 -15.60 6.61 14.01
C LEU A 127 -16.07 5.22 13.58
N THR A 128 -17.28 5.15 13.05
CA THR A 128 -17.77 3.99 12.27
C THR A 128 -17.31 4.12 10.81
N LEU A 129 -17.39 3.02 10.04
CA LEU A 129 -17.10 3.09 8.61
C LEU A 129 -18.08 4.02 7.85
N ALA A 130 -19.34 4.09 8.27
CA ALA A 130 -20.31 5.01 7.68
C ALA A 130 -19.93 6.49 7.93
N GLN A 131 -19.31 6.80 9.06
CA GLN A 131 -18.79 8.15 9.32
C GLN A 131 -17.56 8.47 8.47
N ILE A 132 -16.74 7.47 8.11
CA ILE A 132 -15.68 7.65 7.11
C ILE A 132 -16.27 8.01 5.75
N ASP A 133 -17.29 7.28 5.30
CA ASP A 133 -17.99 7.58 4.03
C ASP A 133 -18.59 9.01 4.07
N GLN A 134 -19.16 9.41 5.22
CA GLN A 134 -19.66 10.77 5.44
C GLN A 134 -18.55 11.83 5.35
N LEU A 135 -17.37 11.57 5.93
CA LEU A 135 -16.22 12.48 5.87
C LEU A 135 -15.70 12.61 4.44
N ALA A 136 -15.60 11.50 3.70
CA ALA A 136 -15.20 11.51 2.29
C ALA A 136 -16.15 12.35 1.42
N ALA A 137 -17.47 12.22 1.64
CA ALA A 137 -18.47 13.00 0.91
C ALA A 137 -18.36 14.53 1.16
N ARG A 138 -17.88 14.97 2.33
CA ARG A 138 -17.71 16.39 2.67
C ARG A 138 -16.57 17.07 1.91
N VAL A 139 -15.59 16.29 1.43
CA VAL A 139 -14.41 16.83 0.72
C VAL A 139 -14.80 17.44 -0.64
N GLY A 140 -15.97 17.09 -1.19
CA GLY A 140 -16.45 17.68 -2.45
C GLY A 140 -15.65 17.22 -3.67
N THR A 141 -15.14 15.99 -3.64
CA THR A 141 -14.36 15.41 -4.75
C THR A 141 -15.17 15.37 -6.05
N LYS A 142 -14.53 15.73 -7.16
CA LYS A 142 -15.13 15.75 -8.50
C LYS A 142 -15.45 14.33 -8.97
N ARG A 143 -16.46 14.19 -9.84
CA ARG A 143 -16.79 12.92 -10.50
C ARG A 143 -15.55 12.34 -11.20
N GLY A 144 -15.31 11.04 -11.03
CA GLY A 144 -14.11 10.34 -11.50
C GLY A 144 -12.90 10.51 -10.58
N GLY A 145 -13.04 11.22 -9.46
CA GLY A 145 -11.98 11.45 -8.48
C GLY A 145 -11.98 10.53 -7.27
N VAL A 146 -10.97 10.73 -6.43
CA VAL A 146 -10.74 10.01 -5.18
C VAL A 146 -10.68 10.99 -4.00
N ALA A 147 -11.55 10.81 -3.00
CA ALA A 147 -11.43 11.49 -1.71
C ALA A 147 -10.53 10.68 -0.77
N LEU A 148 -9.39 11.24 -0.34
CA LEU A 148 -8.54 10.62 0.67
C LEU A 148 -8.92 11.14 2.05
N VAL A 149 -9.21 10.24 2.99
CA VAL A 149 -9.46 10.55 4.39
C VAL A 149 -8.35 9.94 5.23
N PHE A 150 -7.54 10.77 5.87
CA PHE A 150 -6.52 10.32 6.81
C PHE A 150 -6.97 10.59 8.24
N THR A 151 -6.92 9.59 9.10
CA THR A 151 -7.23 9.76 10.53
C THR A 151 -5.95 9.72 11.35
N ASP A 152 -5.79 10.70 12.23
CA ASP A 152 -4.64 10.86 13.12
C ASP A 152 -4.48 9.69 14.11
N GLU A 153 -3.30 9.56 14.72
CA GLU A 153 -2.93 8.43 15.60
C GLU A 153 -3.81 8.29 16.85
N ASP A 154 -4.47 9.38 17.26
CA ASP A 154 -5.43 9.43 18.37
C ASP A 154 -6.88 9.10 17.97
N VAL A 155 -7.15 8.80 16.70
CA VAL A 155 -8.49 8.50 16.19
C VAL A 155 -8.65 7.00 15.99
N THR A 156 -9.69 6.45 16.59
CA THR A 156 -10.09 5.05 16.43
C THR A 156 -11.17 4.95 15.35
N VAL A 157 -11.06 3.93 14.51
CA VAL A 157 -12.06 3.63 13.47
C VAL A 157 -12.41 2.16 13.58
N GLU A 158 -13.68 1.84 13.33
CA GLU A 158 -14.18 0.47 13.30
C GLU A 158 -13.28 -0.48 12.47
N GLY A 159 -12.78 -1.52 13.13
CA GLY A 159 -11.92 -2.53 12.51
C GLY A 159 -10.45 -2.12 12.29
N PHE A 160 -10.08 -0.86 12.58
CA PHE A 160 -8.68 -0.42 12.54
C PHE A 160 -7.83 -1.25 13.50
N CYS A 161 -6.59 -1.56 13.12
CA CYS A 161 -5.64 -2.30 13.96
C CYS A 161 -6.09 -3.71 14.38
N SER A 162 -7.08 -4.27 13.69
CA SER A 162 -7.58 -5.62 13.94
C SER A 162 -7.80 -6.33 12.61
N SER A 163 -8.73 -5.81 11.81
CA SER A 163 -9.08 -6.37 10.51
C SER A 163 -8.50 -5.61 9.32
N ARG A 164 -8.12 -4.33 9.52
CA ARG A 164 -7.68 -3.45 8.43
C ARG A 164 -6.81 -2.29 8.91
N CYS A 165 -6.07 -1.72 7.98
CA CYS A 165 -5.28 -0.49 8.16
C CYS A 165 -5.81 0.68 7.32
N GLY A 166 -6.71 0.37 6.38
CA GLY A 166 -7.37 1.30 5.48
C GLY A 166 -8.51 0.59 4.77
N LYS A 167 -9.28 1.33 3.98
CA LYS A 167 -10.38 0.84 3.16
C LYS A 167 -10.53 1.77 1.96
N HIS A 168 -10.97 1.24 0.82
CA HIS A 168 -11.54 2.08 -0.22
C HIS A 168 -13.02 1.75 -0.46
N GLY A 169 -13.71 2.68 -1.09
CA GLY A 169 -15.14 2.56 -1.39
C GLY A 169 -15.57 3.61 -2.41
N SER A 170 -16.86 3.63 -2.71
CA SER A 170 -17.41 4.47 -3.76
C SER A 170 -18.81 5.00 -3.44
N ASP A 171 -19.12 6.15 -4.01
CA ASP A 171 -20.50 6.61 -4.20
C ASP A 171 -20.79 6.58 -5.69
N ALA A 172 -21.46 5.51 -6.16
CA ALA A 172 -21.81 5.34 -7.56
C ALA A 172 -22.76 6.43 -8.08
N SER A 173 -23.58 7.03 -7.19
CA SER A 173 -24.51 8.09 -7.57
C SER A 173 -23.77 9.40 -7.87
N ALA A 174 -22.80 9.75 -7.03
CA ALA A 174 -21.88 10.87 -7.27
C ALA A 174 -20.86 10.54 -8.38
N GLY A 175 -20.58 9.26 -8.61
CA GLY A 175 -19.50 8.78 -9.47
C GLY A 175 -18.13 9.13 -8.89
N THR A 176 -17.99 9.02 -7.57
CA THR A 176 -16.76 9.31 -6.83
C THR A 176 -16.30 8.08 -6.07
N THR A 177 -15.01 8.04 -5.78
CA THR A 177 -14.41 7.01 -4.93
C THR A 177 -13.76 7.67 -3.72
N HIS A 178 -13.48 6.87 -2.69
CA HIS A 178 -12.78 7.35 -1.52
C HIS A 178 -11.85 6.26 -0.96
N ILE A 179 -10.81 6.72 -0.29
CA ILE A 179 -9.88 5.88 0.47
C ILE A 179 -9.78 6.46 1.86
N TRP A 180 -9.80 5.59 2.86
CA TRP A 180 -9.39 5.91 4.22
C TRP A 180 -8.15 5.15 4.61
N VAL A 181 -7.23 5.83 5.29
CA VAL A 181 -6.05 5.23 5.92
C VAL A 181 -5.89 5.80 7.34
N GLY A 182 -5.67 4.92 8.32
CA GLY A 182 -5.45 5.31 9.71
C GLY A 182 -3.96 5.37 10.07
N ASN A 183 -3.57 6.38 10.84
CA ASN A 183 -2.23 6.46 11.41
C ASN A 183 -2.09 5.47 12.58
N SER A 184 -1.27 4.45 12.38
CA SER A 184 -1.14 3.33 13.33
C SER A 184 -0.10 3.53 14.42
N ALA A 185 0.62 4.66 14.41
CA ALA A 185 1.79 4.89 15.26
C ALA A 185 1.56 4.57 16.76
N LYS A 186 0.39 4.93 17.30
CA LYS A 186 0.01 4.65 18.71
C LYS A 186 -0.70 3.32 18.92
N GLN A 187 -1.51 2.86 17.96
CA GLN A 187 -2.47 1.78 18.18
C GLN A 187 -1.92 0.40 17.78
N CYS A 188 -1.25 0.31 16.63
CA CYS A 188 -0.75 -0.96 16.10
C CYS A 188 0.40 -0.78 15.09
N PRO A 189 1.49 -0.08 15.45
CA PRO A 189 2.56 0.20 14.50
C PRO A 189 3.14 -1.10 13.92
N GLY A 190 3.24 -2.17 14.73
CA GLY A 190 3.69 -3.49 14.29
C GLY A 190 2.81 -4.22 13.27
N GLN A 191 1.59 -3.76 13.03
CA GLN A 191 0.67 -4.35 12.05
C GLN A 191 0.56 -3.49 10.80
N CYS A 192 0.27 -2.20 10.97
CA CYS A 192 -0.05 -1.30 9.86
C CYS A 192 1.13 -0.40 9.42
N ALA A 193 2.24 -0.42 10.15
CA ALA A 193 3.50 0.23 9.78
C ALA A 193 4.67 -0.75 9.72
N TRP A 194 4.41 -2.07 9.75
CA TRP A 194 5.44 -3.06 9.43
C TRP A 194 5.93 -2.84 7.99
N PRO A 195 7.25 -2.81 7.71
CA PRO A 195 8.35 -3.33 8.53
C PRO A 195 9.08 -2.30 9.40
N PHE A 196 8.55 -1.09 9.57
CA PHE A 196 9.18 0.00 10.33
C PHE A 196 8.93 -0.06 11.84
N ALA A 197 8.11 -1.02 12.28
CA ALA A 197 7.86 -1.29 13.68
C ALA A 197 7.81 -2.79 13.94
N GLN A 198 8.06 -3.16 15.21
CA GLN A 198 8.14 -4.54 15.65
C GLN A 198 6.78 -5.24 15.45
N PRO A 199 6.70 -6.35 14.70
CA PRO A 199 5.43 -7.04 14.50
C PRO A 199 4.98 -7.74 15.79
N VAL A 200 3.66 -7.80 16.01
CA VAL A 200 3.06 -8.45 17.18
C VAL A 200 3.30 -9.97 17.16
N TYR A 201 3.35 -10.56 15.96
CA TYR A 201 3.54 -11.99 15.73
C TYR A 201 4.56 -12.23 14.62
N GLY A 202 5.14 -13.42 14.55
CA GLY A 202 6.15 -13.78 13.53
C GLY A 202 7.57 -13.37 13.92
N PRO A 203 8.52 -13.35 12.97
CA PRO A 203 9.93 -13.05 13.23
C PRO A 203 10.12 -11.70 13.93
N GLN A 204 10.84 -11.73 15.06
CA GLN A 204 11.05 -10.58 15.94
C GLN A 204 12.36 -9.82 15.64
N GLY A 205 12.74 -9.71 14.37
CA GLY A 205 13.94 -8.98 13.95
C GLY A 205 13.83 -7.47 14.22
N THR A 206 14.98 -6.78 14.22
CA THR A 206 15.01 -5.31 14.36
C THR A 206 14.19 -4.66 13.26
N PRO A 207 13.28 -3.73 13.58
CA PRO A 207 12.51 -3.00 12.57
C PRO A 207 13.41 -2.23 11.61
N LEU A 208 12.95 -2.08 10.37
CA LEU A 208 13.64 -1.27 9.38
C LEU A 208 13.49 0.22 9.73
N VAL A 209 14.47 1.02 9.31
CA VAL A 209 14.41 2.47 9.49
C VAL A 209 13.43 3.06 8.48
N ALA A 210 12.42 3.76 8.99
CA ALA A 210 11.39 4.43 8.19
C ALA A 210 12.01 5.49 7.25
N PRO A 211 11.66 5.50 5.95
CA PRO A 211 12.35 6.30 4.95
C PRO A 211 12.19 7.81 5.10
N ASN A 212 11.14 8.28 5.75
CA ASN A 212 10.91 9.69 6.03
C ASN A 212 11.05 10.05 7.51
N ASN A 213 11.64 9.14 8.31
CA ASN A 213 11.83 9.29 9.75
C ASN A 213 10.52 9.49 10.53
N ASP A 214 9.40 8.98 10.00
CA ASP A 214 8.10 8.96 10.67
C ASP A 214 7.40 7.62 10.38
N VAL A 215 7.42 6.73 11.36
CA VAL A 215 6.85 5.37 11.27
C VAL A 215 5.35 5.41 10.93
N GLY A 216 4.61 6.38 11.48
CA GLY A 216 3.18 6.52 11.25
C GLY A 216 2.87 6.90 9.81
N ALA A 217 3.50 7.98 9.33
CA ALA A 217 3.31 8.46 7.96
C ALA A 217 3.82 7.46 6.92
N ASP A 218 4.99 6.86 7.14
CA ASP A 218 5.56 5.86 6.23
C ASP A 218 4.69 4.59 6.20
N GLY A 219 4.14 4.18 7.36
CA GLY A 219 3.09 3.16 7.46
C GLY A 219 1.88 3.48 6.61
N MET A 220 1.32 4.69 6.77
CA MET A 220 0.15 5.10 6.00
C MET A 220 0.41 5.14 4.50
N VAL A 221 1.60 5.55 4.05
CA VAL A 221 1.94 5.56 2.62
C VAL A 221 1.94 4.14 2.03
N MET A 222 2.43 3.14 2.76
CA MET A 222 2.38 1.75 2.28
C MET A 222 0.94 1.24 2.10
N ILE A 223 0.07 1.58 3.05
CA ILE A 223 -1.35 1.24 2.96
C ILE A 223 -2.03 2.03 1.83
N LEU A 224 -1.75 3.32 1.73
CA LEU A 224 -2.28 4.19 0.67
C LEU A 224 -1.90 3.67 -0.72
N ALA A 225 -0.66 3.23 -0.94
CA ALA A 225 -0.23 2.65 -2.21
C ALA A 225 -1.10 1.45 -2.61
N SER A 226 -1.36 0.55 -1.65
CA SER A 226 -2.20 -0.63 -1.89
C SER A 226 -3.66 -0.25 -2.15
N MET A 227 -4.21 0.69 -1.37
CA MET A 227 -5.59 1.17 -1.56
C MET A 227 -5.76 1.91 -2.88
N VAL A 228 -4.80 2.75 -3.29
CA VAL A 228 -4.82 3.43 -4.58
C VAL A 228 -4.88 2.43 -5.72
N ALA A 229 -4.06 1.37 -5.69
CA ALA A 229 -4.10 0.31 -6.69
C ALA A 229 -5.48 -0.37 -6.76
N GLY A 230 -6.05 -0.75 -5.61
CA GLY A 230 -7.40 -1.31 -5.55
C GLY A 230 -8.47 -0.35 -6.10
N THR A 231 -8.46 0.91 -5.68
CA THR A 231 -9.44 1.92 -6.11
C THR A 231 -9.40 2.21 -7.60
N VAL A 232 -8.22 2.30 -8.21
CA VAL A 232 -8.14 2.65 -9.64
C VAL A 232 -8.46 1.46 -10.54
N THR A 233 -8.17 0.25 -10.09
CA THR A 233 -8.42 -0.99 -10.85
C THR A 233 -9.80 -1.61 -10.57
N ASN A 234 -10.42 -1.30 -9.43
CA ASN A 234 -11.72 -1.85 -9.02
C ASN A 234 -12.59 -0.82 -8.27
N PRO A 235 -12.83 0.39 -8.82
CA PRO A 235 -13.47 1.49 -8.11
C PRO A 235 -14.87 1.18 -7.56
N TYR A 236 -15.65 0.35 -8.27
CA TYR A 236 -17.04 0.02 -7.93
C TYR A 236 -17.26 -1.47 -7.69
N GLY A 237 -16.18 -2.25 -7.50
CA GLY A 237 -16.26 -3.68 -7.24
C GLY A 237 -16.57 -4.55 -8.46
N ASP A 238 -16.49 -4.02 -9.68
CA ASP A 238 -16.80 -4.71 -10.94
C ASP A 238 -15.61 -4.76 -11.93
N GLY A 239 -14.46 -4.17 -11.58
CA GLY A 239 -13.26 -4.08 -12.40
C GLY A 239 -12.36 -5.31 -12.28
N PHE A 240 -11.21 -5.15 -11.63
CA PHE A 240 -10.23 -6.21 -11.46
C PHE A 240 -10.27 -6.83 -10.06
N TYR A 241 -10.55 -8.13 -9.96
CA TYR A 241 -10.49 -8.87 -8.70
C TYR A 241 -10.35 -10.38 -8.89
N GLN A 242 -9.94 -11.05 -7.83
CA GLN A 242 -9.89 -12.50 -7.70
C GLN A 242 -10.87 -12.95 -6.59
N GLY A 243 -11.55 -14.08 -6.80
CA GLY A 243 -12.50 -14.64 -5.85
C GLY A 243 -13.92 -14.06 -5.98
N PRO A 244 -14.80 -14.31 -5.00
CA PRO A 244 -16.16 -13.76 -4.99
C PRO A 244 -16.17 -12.23 -4.91
N GLN A 245 -17.13 -11.59 -5.59
CA GLN A 245 -17.25 -10.13 -5.65
C GLN A 245 -17.51 -9.48 -4.27
N ASP A 246 -18.10 -10.22 -3.33
CA ASP A 246 -18.37 -9.78 -1.96
C ASP A 246 -17.18 -9.96 -1.00
N ALA A 247 -16.15 -10.69 -1.42
CA ALA A 247 -14.89 -10.86 -0.69
C ALA A 247 -13.68 -10.92 -1.66
N PRO A 248 -13.44 -9.87 -2.47
CA PRO A 248 -12.44 -9.91 -3.52
C PRO A 248 -11.03 -9.74 -2.97
N LEU A 249 -10.06 -10.40 -3.61
CA LEU A 249 -8.66 -10.00 -3.58
C LEU A 249 -8.40 -9.06 -4.77
N GLU A 250 -7.85 -7.89 -4.49
CA GLU A 250 -7.63 -6.82 -5.46
C GLU A 250 -6.13 -6.56 -5.71
N ALA A 251 -5.81 -5.72 -6.70
CA ALA A 251 -4.44 -5.33 -7.01
C ALA A 251 -3.68 -4.82 -5.77
N CYS A 252 -2.43 -5.27 -5.59
CA CYS A 252 -1.55 -4.98 -4.45
C CYS A 252 -2.04 -5.50 -3.07
N SER A 253 -3.25 -6.06 -2.96
CA SER A 253 -3.72 -6.70 -1.71
C SER A 253 -3.30 -8.17 -1.59
N ALA A 254 -2.97 -8.81 -2.71
CA ALA A 254 -2.58 -10.23 -2.76
C ALA A 254 -1.18 -10.50 -2.16
N CYS A 255 -0.33 -9.47 -2.07
CA CYS A 255 1.09 -9.59 -1.75
C CYS A 255 1.52 -8.69 -0.58
N PRO A 256 0.81 -8.70 0.56
CA PRO A 256 1.12 -7.80 1.66
C PRO A 256 2.53 -8.05 2.18
N GLY A 257 3.32 -6.99 2.29
CA GLY A 257 4.66 -7.06 2.85
C GLY A 257 5.79 -7.47 1.90
N VAL A 258 5.49 -7.66 0.61
CA VAL A 258 6.49 -7.95 -0.43
C VAL A 258 7.03 -6.64 -0.99
N TYR A 259 8.11 -6.12 -0.38
CA TYR A 259 8.67 -4.80 -0.75
C TYR A 259 9.99 -4.88 -1.54
N GLY A 260 10.76 -5.96 -1.38
CA GLY A 260 12.05 -6.14 -2.05
C GLY A 260 12.34 -7.60 -2.39
N SER A 261 13.34 -7.83 -3.24
CA SER A 261 13.63 -9.15 -3.78
C SER A 261 13.93 -10.18 -2.69
N GLY A 262 13.34 -11.37 -2.84
CA GLY A 262 13.43 -12.45 -1.85
C GLY A 262 12.61 -12.24 -0.57
N ALA A 263 11.61 -11.35 -0.58
CA ALA A 263 10.63 -11.24 0.49
C ALA A 263 9.88 -12.56 0.73
N TYR A 264 9.46 -12.76 1.97
CA TYR A 264 8.65 -13.90 2.40
C TYR A 264 7.92 -13.51 3.70
N PRO A 265 6.93 -14.29 4.19
CA PRO A 265 6.20 -13.93 5.40
C PRO A 265 7.13 -13.59 6.58
N GLY A 266 7.06 -12.34 7.06
CA GLY A 266 7.89 -11.81 8.14
C GLY A 266 9.26 -11.24 7.71
N ASN A 267 9.54 -11.13 6.40
CA ASN A 267 10.73 -10.49 5.86
C ASN A 267 10.37 -9.65 4.63
N ALA A 268 10.64 -8.35 4.71
CA ALA A 268 10.31 -7.37 3.66
C ALA A 268 11.12 -7.54 2.36
N GLY A 269 12.14 -8.41 2.37
CA GLY A 269 13.06 -8.64 1.25
C GLY A 269 14.23 -7.66 1.24
N LYS A 270 15.00 -7.68 0.15
CA LYS A 270 16.16 -6.80 -0.03
C LYS A 270 15.72 -5.42 -0.50
N LEU A 271 15.83 -4.43 0.37
CA LEU A 271 15.52 -3.04 0.09
C LEU A 271 16.80 -2.22 -0.14
N LEU A 272 16.66 -1.08 -0.80
CA LEU A 272 17.72 -0.07 -0.85
C LEU A 272 17.88 0.55 0.54
N VAL A 273 19.10 0.96 0.87
CA VAL A 273 19.43 1.60 2.15
C VAL A 273 20.03 2.97 1.89
N ASP A 274 19.47 4.00 2.51
CA ASP A 274 20.07 5.34 2.50
C ASP A 274 21.37 5.34 3.33
N ALA A 275 22.49 5.69 2.70
CA ALA A 275 23.80 5.65 3.35
C ALA A 275 23.95 6.65 4.53
N THR A 276 23.12 7.70 4.58
CA THR A 276 23.17 8.74 5.61
C THR A 276 22.24 8.43 6.77
N THR A 277 21.00 8.02 6.47
CA THR A 277 19.96 7.83 7.50
C THR A 277 19.76 6.38 7.91
N GLY A 278 20.24 5.42 7.11
CA GLY A 278 19.94 4.00 7.27
C GLY A 278 18.53 3.60 6.83
N ALA A 279 17.74 4.54 6.30
CA ALA A 279 16.38 4.32 5.80
C ALA A 279 16.31 3.19 4.77
N SER A 280 15.34 2.29 4.92
CA SER A 280 15.06 1.23 3.95
C SER A 280 13.93 1.61 3.01
N TYR A 281 14.14 1.53 1.69
CA TYR A 281 13.18 1.98 0.68
C TYR A 281 13.24 1.15 -0.62
N ASN A 282 12.18 1.18 -1.43
CA ASN A 282 12.17 0.56 -2.76
C ASN A 282 11.80 1.53 -3.90
N ALA A 283 11.44 2.78 -3.58
CA ALA A 283 11.06 3.77 -4.57
C ALA A 283 11.47 5.19 -4.12
N ASN A 284 11.97 5.99 -5.04
CA ASN A 284 12.15 7.43 -4.85
C ASN A 284 10.91 8.20 -5.34
N GLY A 285 10.59 9.32 -4.70
CA GLY A 285 9.51 10.20 -5.10
C GLY A 285 9.91 11.67 -5.20
N ALA A 286 8.90 12.51 -5.33
CA ALA A 286 8.99 13.96 -5.31
C ALA A 286 9.75 14.46 -4.08
N ASN A 287 10.34 15.64 -4.21
CA ASN A 287 11.01 16.34 -3.09
C ASN A 287 12.09 15.51 -2.38
N ARG A 288 12.73 14.58 -3.09
CA ARG A 288 13.77 13.66 -2.59
C ARG A 288 13.26 12.71 -1.49
N ARG A 289 11.95 12.51 -1.41
CA ARG A 289 11.31 11.54 -0.51
C ARG A 289 11.54 10.12 -0.99
N LYS A 290 11.45 9.17 -0.06
CA LYS A 290 11.66 7.74 -0.30
C LYS A 290 10.48 6.96 0.27
N TYR A 291 10.09 5.88 -0.40
CA TYR A 291 8.87 5.14 -0.10
C TYR A 291 9.01 3.63 -0.34
N ASN A 292 8.02 2.88 0.16
CA ASN A 292 7.91 1.43 0.03
C ASN A 292 6.52 1.00 -0.51
N PRO A 293 6.06 1.48 -1.68
CA PRO A 293 4.84 0.94 -2.27
C PRO A 293 4.95 -0.59 -2.49
N ALA A 294 3.89 -1.31 -2.13
CA ALA A 294 3.74 -2.73 -2.46
C ALA A 294 3.35 -2.88 -3.94
N THR A 295 3.80 -3.95 -4.59
CA THR A 295 3.58 -4.17 -6.03
C THR A 295 2.36 -5.03 -6.31
N SER A 296 1.86 -4.96 -7.53
CA SER A 296 0.59 -5.60 -7.91
C SER A 296 0.71 -7.10 -8.20
N SER A 297 1.90 -7.61 -8.51
CA SER A 297 2.14 -9.00 -8.93
C SER A 297 3.08 -9.79 -8.00
N CYS A 298 3.29 -9.36 -6.75
CA CYS A 298 4.35 -9.87 -5.86
C CYS A 298 5.78 -9.70 -6.43
N ASP A 299 5.96 -9.10 -7.61
CA ASP A 299 7.26 -8.78 -8.18
C ASP A 299 7.81 -7.51 -7.55
N THR A 300 9.10 -7.39 -7.28
CA THR A 300 9.63 -6.26 -6.50
C THR A 300 10.30 -5.23 -7.40
N LEU A 301 10.26 -3.95 -7.01
CA LEU A 301 10.98 -2.87 -7.73
C LEU A 301 12.50 -3.00 -7.62
N VAL A 302 12.98 -3.77 -6.63
CA VAL A 302 14.38 -3.96 -6.21
C VAL A 302 14.63 -5.39 -5.76
#